data_AF-A0A150MR73-F1
#
_entry.id   AF-A0A150MR73-F1
#
_cell.length_a   1.000
_cell.length_b   1.000
_cell.length_c   1.000
_cell.angle_alpha   90.00
_cell.angle_beta   90.00
_cell.angle_gamma   90.00
#
_symmetry.space_group_name_H-M   'P 1'
#
loop_
_entity.id
_entity.type
_entity.pdbx_description
1 polymer ?
#
loop_
_entity_poly.entity_id
_entity_poly.type
_entity_poly.pdbx_seq_one_letter_code
_entity_poly.pdbx_strand_id
1 'polypeptide(L)'
;MRLVGATNGFIRWPFFLEGLWLGMLGALFPIAALSIVYYNVYQVYEQWVSLPFFELLPFSPFMWQLSGLLLVIGAGIGVWGSVMSVRKFLKV
;
A
#
# COMPACT_ATOMS: atom_id res chain seq x y z
N MET A 1 -18.24 14.73 19.32
CA MET A 1 -19.33 13.89 18.73
C MET A 1 -20.07 13.02 19.74
N ARG A 2 -19.45 12.54 20.83
CA ARG A 2 -20.20 11.84 21.90
C ARG A 2 -21.31 12.71 22.53
N LEU A 3 -21.14 14.02 22.56
CA LEU A 3 -22.12 14.99 23.08
C LEU A 3 -23.39 15.14 22.23
N VAL A 4 -23.44 14.55 21.03
CA VAL A 4 -24.63 14.52 20.15
C VAL A 4 -25.30 13.13 20.09
N GLY A 5 -24.97 12.22 21.01
CA GLY A 5 -25.61 10.90 21.12
C GLY A 5 -25.14 9.86 20.09
N ALA A 6 -24.10 10.14 19.31
CA ALA A 6 -23.58 9.22 18.30
C ALA A 6 -22.90 7.99 18.95
N THR A 7 -23.18 6.79 18.43
CA THR A 7 -22.56 5.55 18.89
C THR A 7 -21.07 5.50 18.53
N ASN A 8 -20.27 4.78 19.32
CA ASN A 8 -18.81 4.64 19.09
C ASN A 8 -18.46 4.10 17.70
N GLY A 9 -19.36 3.34 17.06
CA GLY A 9 -19.20 2.85 15.70
C GLY A 9 -19.33 3.94 14.64
N PHE A 10 -20.31 4.84 14.79
CA PHE A 10 -20.54 5.95 13.87
C PHE A 10 -19.34 6.92 13.82
N ILE A 11 -18.67 7.09 14.96
CA ILE A 11 -17.47 7.94 15.04
C ILE A 11 -16.27 7.27 14.34
N ARG A 12 -16.13 5.94 14.39
CA ARG A 12 -14.93 5.23 13.88
C ARG A 12 -14.97 4.96 12.38
N TRP A 13 -16.15 4.79 11.80
CA TRP A 13 -16.33 4.50 10.38
C TRP A 13 -15.70 5.53 9.41
N PRO A 14 -15.87 6.86 9.60
CA PRO A 14 -15.25 7.84 8.72
C PRO A 14 -13.72 7.78 8.78
N PHE A 15 -13.13 7.59 9.96
CA PHE A 15 -11.68 7.46 10.10
C PHE A 15 -11.13 6.20 9.46
N PHE A 16 -11.86 5.08 9.50
CA PHE A 16 -11.48 3.87 8.78
C PHE A 16 -11.35 4.13 7.27
N LEU A 17 -12.35 4.78 6.68
CA LEU A 17 -12.34 5.16 5.26
C LEU A 17 -11.21 6.12 4.93
N GLU A 18 -10.99 7.15 5.76
CA GLU A 18 -9.91 8.11 5.59
C GLU A 18 -8.53 7.43 5.65
N GLY A 19 -8.32 6.51 6.61
CA GLY A 19 -7.11 5.70 6.72
C GLY A 19 -6.88 4.80 5.52
N LEU A 20 -7.95 4.20 4.98
CA LEU A 20 -7.89 3.37 3.78
C LEU A 20 -7.46 4.19 2.55
N TRP A 21 -8.05 5.38 2.35
CA TRP A 21 -7.65 6.29 1.26
C TRP A 21 -6.20 6.73 1.36
N LEU A 22 -5.76 7.14 2.55
CA LEU A 22 -4.36 7.52 2.78
C LEU A 22 -3.41 6.34 2.55
N GLY A 23 -3.78 5.13 2.96
CA GLY A 23 -3.01 3.91 2.75
C GLY A 23 -2.87 3.53 1.26
N MET A 24 -3.97 3.60 0.51
CA MET A 24 -3.97 3.31 -0.94
C MET A 24 -3.15 4.36 -1.71
N LEU A 25 -3.36 5.65 -1.43
CA LEU A 25 -2.61 6.72 -2.08
C LEU A 25 -1.13 6.67 -1.71
N GLY A 26 -0.81 6.34 -0.45
CA GLY A 26 0.55 6.15 0.01
C GLY A 26 1.26 4.97 -0.66
N ALA A 27 0.54 3.91 -1.00
CA ALA A 27 1.08 2.74 -1.70
C ALA A 27 1.37 2.98 -3.19
N LEU A 28 0.71 3.96 -3.83
CA LEU A 28 0.97 4.29 -5.24
C LEU A 28 2.41 4.74 -5.48
N PHE A 29 3.00 5.49 -4.54
CA PHE A 29 4.36 5.99 -4.67
C PHE A 29 5.43 4.87 -4.75
N PRO A 30 5.51 3.92 -3.79
CA PRO A 30 6.45 2.80 -3.87
C PRO A 30 6.14 1.87 -5.05
N ILE A 31 4.87 1.68 -5.43
CA ILE A 31 4.51 0.89 -6.62
C ILE A 31 5.08 1.53 -7.88
N ALA A 32 4.87 2.82 -8.09
CA ALA A 32 5.42 3.53 -9.24
C ALA A 32 6.95 3.49 -9.25
N ALA A 33 7.59 3.75 -8.10
CA ALA A 33 9.04 3.70 -7.98
C ALA A 33 9.61 2.32 -8.32
N LEU A 34 9.05 1.25 -7.75
CA LEU A 34 9.48 -0.13 -8.03
C LEU A 34 9.24 -0.52 -9.49
N SER A 35 8.10 -0.10 -10.06
CA SER A 35 7.76 -0.38 -11.46
C SER A 35 8.81 0.20 -12.41
N ILE A 36 9.18 1.47 -12.21
CA ILE A 36 10.16 2.17 -13.04
C ILE A 36 11.54 1.55 -12.85
N VAL A 37 11.98 1.35 -11.60
CA VAL A 37 13.31 0.80 -11.31
C VAL A 37 13.44 -0.61 -11.90
N TYR A 38 12.48 -1.49 -11.66
CA TYR A 38 12.53 -2.87 -12.13
C TYR A 38 12.47 -2.96 -13.66
N TYR A 39 11.66 -2.13 -14.32
CA TYR A 39 11.61 -2.07 -15.78
C TYR A 39 12.97 -1.69 -16.38
N ASN A 40 13.62 -0.65 -15.85
CA ASN A 40 14.93 -0.22 -16.34
C ASN A 40 16.01 -1.29 -16.10
N VAL A 41 16.02 -1.90 -14.92
CA VAL A 41 16.96 -3.00 -14.59
C VAL A 41 16.75 -4.19 -15.51
N TYR A 42 15.49 -4.59 -15.74
CA TYR A 42 15.15 -5.70 -16.61
C TYR A 42 15.65 -5.48 -18.05
N GLN A 43 15.44 -4.29 -18.61
CA GLN A 43 15.91 -3.94 -19.96
C GLN A 43 17.43 -3.99 -20.09
N VAL A 44 18.16 -3.45 -19.11
CA VAL A 44 19.63 -3.50 -19.11
C VAL A 44 20.13 -4.93 -18.95
N TYR A 45 19.47 -5.73 -18.10
CA TYR A 45 19.85 -7.11 -17.88
C TYR A 45 19.69 -7.98 -19.13
N GLU A 46 18.55 -7.87 -19.81
CA GLU A 46 18.25 -8.61 -21.03
C GLU A 46 19.24 -8.28 -22.17
N GLN A 47 19.69 -7.02 -22.25
CA GLN A 47 20.59 -6.56 -23.31
C GLN A 47 22.07 -6.91 -23.05
N TRP A 48 22.54 -6.92 -21.80
CA TRP A 48 23.98 -6.92 -21.50
C TRP A 48 24.46 -8.15 -20.72
N VAL A 49 23.57 -8.86 -20.04
CA VAL A 49 23.93 -9.82 -18.99
C VAL A 49 23.11 -11.09 -19.14
N SER A 50 23.31 -11.85 -20.22
CA SER A 50 22.81 -13.24 -20.30
C SER A 50 23.70 -14.16 -19.46
N LEU A 51 23.64 -14.01 -18.13
CA LEU A 51 24.32 -14.93 -17.22
C LEU A 51 23.50 -16.22 -17.12
N PRO A 52 24.03 -17.39 -17.50
CA PRO A 52 23.28 -18.65 -17.55
C PRO A 52 22.81 -19.20 -16.18
N PHE A 53 23.09 -18.50 -15.07
CA PHE A 53 22.77 -18.93 -13.70
C PHE A 53 21.84 -17.97 -12.95
N PHE A 54 21.52 -16.82 -13.53
CA PHE A 54 20.55 -15.88 -12.96
C PHE A 54 19.56 -15.55 -14.08
N GLU A 55 18.28 -15.76 -13.85
CA GLU A 55 17.24 -15.29 -14.76
C GLU A 55 16.35 -14.34 -13.98
N LEU A 56 16.21 -13.11 -14.47
CA LEU A 56 15.23 -12.19 -13.92
C LEU A 56 13.84 -12.70 -14.29
N LEU A 57 12.92 -12.64 -13.32
CA LEU A 57 11.51 -12.91 -13.59
C LEU A 57 10.98 -11.93 -14.64
N PRO A 58 10.11 -12.40 -15.56
CA PRO A 58 9.50 -11.53 -16.55
C PRO A 58 8.67 -10.46 -15.84
N PHE A 59 8.81 -9.22 -16.32
CA PHE A 59 8.13 -8.04 -15.76
C PHE A 59 6.62 -8.25 -15.57
N SER A 60 5.96 -8.86 -16.56
CA SER A 60 4.57 -9.30 -16.51
C SER A 60 4.53 -10.83 -16.47
N PRO A 61 3.81 -11.47 -15.53
CA PRO A 61 2.78 -10.91 -14.63
C PRO A 61 3.28 -10.49 -13.23
N PHE A 62 4.58 -10.67 -12.93
CA PHE A 62 5.12 -10.49 -11.58
C PHE A 62 4.84 -9.10 -10.99
N MET A 63 5.05 -8.03 -11.77
CA MET A 63 4.84 -6.66 -11.29
C MET A 63 3.38 -6.38 -10.89
N TRP A 64 2.41 -6.99 -11.58
CA TRP A 64 0.99 -6.84 -11.23
C TRP A 64 0.65 -7.50 -9.90
N GLN A 65 1.19 -8.70 -9.65
CA GLN A 65 1.01 -9.41 -8.39
C GLN A 65 1.64 -8.64 -7.22
N LEU A 66 2.86 -8.15 -7.41
CA LEU A 66 3.57 -7.34 -6.41
C LEU A 66 2.83 -6.03 -6.11
N SER A 67 2.36 -5.33 -7.14
CA SER A 67 1.61 -4.08 -6.99
C SER A 67 0.30 -4.31 -6.23
N GLY A 68 -0.43 -5.39 -6.54
CA GLY A 68 -1.63 -5.77 -5.80
C GLY A 68 -1.35 -6.06 -4.33
N LEU A 69 -0.27 -6.80 -4.04
CA LEU A 69 0.15 -7.09 -2.67
C LEU A 69 0.47 -5.80 -1.89
N LEU A 70 1.24 -4.90 -2.51
CA LEU A 70 1.62 -3.62 -1.91
C LEU A 70 0.42 -2.71 -1.64
N LEU A 71 -0.57 -2.69 -2.55
CA LEU A 71 -1.83 -1.96 -2.32
C LEU A 71 -2.59 -2.51 -1.11
N VAL A 72 -2.74 -3.83 -1.00
CA VAL A 72 -3.45 -4.47 0.12
C VAL A 72 -2.73 -4.19 1.44
N ILE A 73 -1.41 -4.30 1.47
CA ILE A 73 -0.59 -4.00 2.65
C ILE A 73 -0.71 -2.51 3.01
N GLY A 74 -0.58 -1.61 2.04
CA GLY A 74 -0.69 -0.16 2.27
C GLY A 74 -2.06 0.26 2.79
N ALA A 75 -3.14 -0.28 2.22
CA ALA A 75 -4.50 -0.07 2.71
C ALA A 75 -4.67 -0.61 4.14
N GLY A 76 -4.14 -1.80 4.43
CA GLY A 76 -4.17 -2.41 5.76
C GLY A 76 -3.43 -1.57 6.81
N ILE A 77 -2.24 -1.06 6.48
CA ILE A 77 -1.45 -0.18 7.36
C ILE A 77 -2.19 1.15 7.58
N GLY A 78 -2.77 1.75 6.53
CA GLY A 78 -3.50 3.02 6.63
C GLY A 78 -4.74 2.90 7.52
N VAL A 79 -5.51 1.83 7.36
CA VAL A 79 -6.64 1.48 8.23
C VAL A 79 -6.17 1.27 9.68
N TRP A 80 -5.12 0.48 9.89
CA TRP A 80 -4.62 0.18 11.24
C TRP A 80 -4.15 1.46 11.94
N GLY A 81 -3.37 2.29 11.26
CA GLY A 81 -2.87 3.57 11.77
C GLY A 81 -4.01 4.50 12.17
N SER A 82 -5.03 4.62 11.33
CA SER A 82 -6.20 5.45 11.61
C SER A 82 -7.01 4.95 12.81
N VAL A 83 -7.30 3.65 12.88
CA VAL A 83 -8.03 3.04 14.00
C VAL A 83 -7.27 3.19 15.31
N MET A 84 -5.95 3.02 15.30
CA MET A 84 -5.10 3.23 16.48
C MET A 84 -5.12 4.68 16.96
N SER A 85 -5.09 5.66 16.04
CA SER A 85 -5.19 7.08 16.37
C SER A 85 -6.51 7.39 17.09
N VAL A 86 -7.64 6.96 16.54
CA VAL A 86 -8.98 7.20 17.11
C VAL A 86 -9.16 6.55 18.48
N ARG A 87 -8.59 5.35 18.70
CA ARG A 87 -8.63 4.69 20.01
C ARG A 87 -7.95 5.52 21.10
N LYS A 88 -6.90 6.28 20.75
CA LYS A 88 -6.18 7.14 21.69
C LYS A 88 -6.96 8.42 22.03
N PHE A 89 -7.66 8.99 21.06
CA PHE A 89 -8.50 10.19 21.27
C PHE A 89 -9.81 9.90 22.03
N LEU A 90 -10.33 8.68 21.97
CA LEU A 90 -11.54 8.27 22.71
C LEU A 90 -11.28 7.82 24.15
N LYS A 91 -10.04 7.92 24.65
CA LYS A 91 -9.68 7.59 26.03
C LYS A 91 -9.94 8.74 27.03
N VAL A 92 -10.88 9.62 26.68
CA VAL A 92 -11.49 10.65 27.55
C VAL A 92 -12.99 10.41 27.62
#